data_AF-A0A924XFP4-F1
#
_entry.id   AF-A0A924XFP4-F1
#
_cell.length_a   1.000
_cell.length_b   1.000
_cell.length_c   1.000
_cell.angle_alpha   90.00
_cell.angle_beta   90.00
_cell.angle_gamma   90.00
#
_symmetry.space_group_name_H-M   'P 1'
#
loop_
_entity.id
_entity.type
_entity.pdbx_description
1 polymer ?
#
loop_
_entity_poly.entity_id
_entity_poly.type
_entity_poly.pdbx_seq_one_letter_code
_entity_poly.pdbx_strand_id
1 'polypeptide(L)'
;STPDTVWGHYGLTAEDARLGGLNAQMFNSFLDGTKSSIEMCAVSNATGLLAPDGLSFPPCSVDELPQVLRPQTEGGVLHHRGQVEVISSLQRDGSPVSRDLRWGVYVVFAGGSDYVERCFKEYGLVTDASGQYSALYKPFHLIGLELGISVASVGLRNEPTGTPIGFNADVVATAKRDLVAGEMLDGEGGYTVYGKVMPAEESMRIGGLPLGLAHKVKLANAIAAGQQVHWDDVEIDESQSAVAFRRSMERATAMFAGEVVGA
;
A
#
# COMPACT_ATOMS: atom_id res chain seq x y z
N SER A 1 -13.69 -3.78 -9.46
CA SER A 1 -14.60 -2.62 -9.45
C SER A 1 -14.09 -1.57 -10.43
N THR A 2 -15.01 -0.79 -11.01
CA THR A 2 -14.75 0.36 -11.89
C THR A 2 -15.47 1.60 -11.35
N PRO A 3 -15.19 2.81 -11.87
CA PRO A 3 -15.96 4.01 -11.53
C PRO A 3 -17.48 3.84 -11.70
N ASP A 4 -17.95 3.01 -12.63
CA ASP A 4 -19.39 2.78 -12.83
C ASP A 4 -20.04 1.90 -11.75
N THR A 5 -19.26 0.99 -11.14
CA THR A 5 -19.79 0.01 -10.17
C THR A 5 -19.57 0.44 -8.72
N VAL A 6 -18.71 1.44 -8.49
CA VAL A 6 -18.19 1.80 -7.16
C VAL A 6 -19.28 2.11 -6.14
N TRP A 7 -20.34 2.85 -6.50
CA TRP A 7 -21.37 3.26 -5.55
C TRP A 7 -22.19 2.09 -4.98
N GLY A 8 -22.42 1.04 -5.78
CA GLY A 8 -23.09 -0.17 -5.31
C GLY A 8 -22.31 -0.87 -4.18
N HIS A 9 -20.99 -0.79 -4.20
CA HIS A 9 -20.14 -1.36 -3.14
C HIS A 9 -20.13 -0.50 -1.86
N TYR A 10 -20.45 0.79 -1.95
CA TYR A 10 -20.57 1.69 -0.80
C TYR A 10 -22.00 1.81 -0.26
N GLY A 11 -22.98 1.14 -0.89
CA GLY A 11 -24.39 1.28 -0.53
C GLY A 11 -24.96 2.67 -0.83
N LEU A 12 -24.34 3.39 -1.77
CA LEU A 12 -24.77 4.73 -2.19
C LEU A 12 -25.47 4.66 -3.55
N THR A 13 -26.48 5.52 -3.76
CA THR A 13 -27.01 5.74 -5.11
C THR A 13 -26.10 6.71 -5.87
N ALA A 14 -26.13 6.64 -7.21
CA ALA A 14 -25.38 7.58 -8.05
C ALA A 14 -25.83 9.04 -7.83
N GLU A 15 -27.10 9.26 -7.50
CA GLU A 15 -27.62 10.60 -7.22
C GLU A 15 -27.11 11.16 -5.89
N ASP A 16 -27.08 10.34 -4.83
CA ASP A 16 -26.53 10.76 -3.54
C ASP A 16 -25.03 11.08 -3.66
N ALA A 17 -24.29 10.24 -4.39
CA ALA A 17 -22.87 10.47 -4.65
C ALA A 17 -22.63 11.79 -5.43
N ARG A 18 -23.50 12.09 -6.42
CA ARG A 18 -23.45 13.35 -7.18
C ARG A 18 -23.75 14.56 -6.31
N LEU A 19 -24.79 14.48 -5.47
CA LEU A 19 -25.16 15.55 -4.53
C LEU A 19 -24.05 15.80 -3.49
N GLY A 20 -23.36 14.75 -3.05
CA GLY A 20 -22.21 14.83 -2.16
C GLY A 20 -20.91 15.29 -2.81
N GLY A 21 -20.88 15.49 -4.14
CA GLY A 21 -19.66 15.87 -4.87
C GLY A 21 -18.58 14.80 -4.87
N LEU A 22 -18.95 13.52 -4.79
CA LEU A 22 -18.00 12.41 -4.69
C LEU A 22 -17.39 12.08 -6.07
N ASN A 23 -16.10 11.76 -6.08
CA ASN A 23 -15.39 11.36 -7.29
C ASN A 23 -15.32 9.83 -7.40
N ALA A 24 -15.99 9.26 -8.40
CA ALA A 24 -16.07 7.81 -8.60
C ALA A 24 -14.70 7.14 -8.79
N GLN A 25 -13.81 7.77 -9.56
CA GLN A 25 -12.46 7.25 -9.79
C GLN A 25 -11.65 7.22 -8.48
N MET A 26 -11.69 8.29 -7.71
CA MET A 26 -11.07 8.35 -6.40
C MET A 26 -11.66 7.28 -5.46
N PHE A 27 -12.98 7.13 -5.40
CA PHE A 27 -13.58 6.12 -4.53
C PHE A 27 -13.23 4.69 -4.95
N ASN A 28 -13.15 4.44 -6.26
CA ASN A 28 -12.80 3.14 -6.79
C ASN A 28 -11.35 2.75 -6.48
N SER A 29 -10.44 3.72 -6.37
CA SER A 29 -9.04 3.48 -5.96
C SER A 29 -8.88 2.94 -4.53
N PHE A 30 -9.87 3.14 -3.66
CA PHE A 30 -9.88 2.48 -2.34
C PHE A 30 -10.32 1.02 -2.47
N LEU A 31 -11.30 0.72 -3.32
CA LEU A 31 -11.84 -0.64 -3.49
C LEU A 31 -10.94 -1.56 -4.29
N ASP A 32 -10.22 -1.05 -5.27
CA ASP A 32 -9.29 -1.83 -6.08
C ASP A 32 -7.92 -2.03 -5.40
N GLY A 33 -7.77 -1.56 -4.16
CA GLY A 33 -6.57 -1.71 -3.34
C GLY A 33 -5.44 -0.72 -3.68
N THR A 34 -5.63 0.15 -4.67
CA THR A 34 -4.58 1.10 -5.10
C THR A 34 -4.15 2.02 -3.97
N LYS A 35 -5.09 2.62 -3.25
CA LYS A 35 -4.78 3.56 -2.15
C LYS A 35 -4.02 2.86 -1.04
N SER A 36 -4.43 1.65 -0.68
CA SER A 36 -3.74 0.81 0.28
C SER A 36 -2.31 0.47 -0.17
N SER A 37 -2.10 0.13 -1.45
CA SER A 37 -0.75 -0.09 -2.01
C SER A 37 0.12 1.16 -1.89
N ILE A 38 -0.41 2.35 -2.21
CA ILE A 38 0.32 3.62 -2.11
C ILE A 38 0.67 3.94 -0.66
N GLU A 39 -0.27 3.80 0.26
CA GLU A 39 -0.04 4.06 1.68
C GLU A 39 0.99 3.10 2.28
N MET A 40 0.91 1.80 1.96
CA MET A 40 1.90 0.82 2.43
C MET A 40 3.27 1.00 1.79
N CYS A 41 3.33 1.43 0.53
CA CYS A 41 4.59 1.85 -0.09
C CYS A 41 5.24 3.02 0.66
N ALA A 42 4.44 4.03 1.03
CA ALA A 42 4.93 5.16 1.82
C ALA A 42 5.43 4.72 3.21
N VAL A 43 4.69 3.84 3.89
CA VAL A 43 5.12 3.27 5.18
C VAL A 43 6.43 2.48 5.03
N SER A 44 6.52 1.60 4.04
CA SER A 44 7.72 0.80 3.76
C SER A 44 8.95 1.69 3.52
N ASN A 45 8.80 2.70 2.66
CA ASN A 45 9.87 3.63 2.31
C ASN A 45 10.28 4.56 3.47
N ALA A 46 9.39 4.81 4.44
CA ALA A 46 9.68 5.65 5.61
C ALA A 46 10.21 4.86 6.84
N THR A 47 10.02 3.54 6.89
CA THR A 47 10.29 2.73 8.09
C THR A 47 11.33 1.63 7.89
N GLY A 48 11.61 1.22 6.66
CA GLY A 48 12.45 0.06 6.38
C GLY A 48 11.71 -1.28 6.45
N LEU A 49 10.41 -1.29 6.75
CA LEU A 49 9.58 -2.48 6.56
C LEU A 49 9.52 -2.83 5.06
N LEU A 50 9.46 -4.12 4.74
CA LEU A 50 9.46 -4.61 3.36
C LEU A 50 8.03 -4.81 2.85
N ALA A 51 7.82 -4.64 1.55
CA ALA A 51 6.55 -4.89 0.89
C ALA A 51 6.44 -6.35 0.40
N PRO A 52 5.25 -6.97 0.51
CA PRO A 52 4.94 -8.23 -0.19
C PRO A 52 4.69 -7.98 -1.69
N ASP A 53 4.56 -9.05 -2.49
CA ASP A 53 4.05 -8.95 -3.87
C ASP A 53 2.52 -8.79 -3.89
N GLY A 54 2.07 -7.57 -3.59
CA GLY A 54 0.66 -7.23 -3.36
C GLY A 54 0.22 -7.51 -1.92
N LEU A 55 -0.71 -6.68 -1.45
CA LEU A 55 -1.31 -6.80 -0.12
C LEU A 55 -2.34 -7.94 -0.07
N SER A 56 -2.42 -8.65 1.04
CA SER A 56 -3.31 -9.82 1.17
C SER A 56 -4.68 -9.51 1.79
N PHE A 57 -4.82 -8.35 2.45
CA PHE A 57 -6.05 -7.90 3.10
C PHE A 57 -6.70 -8.97 4.00
N PRO A 58 -5.99 -9.54 4.99
CA PRO A 58 -6.58 -10.53 5.87
C PRO A 58 -7.70 -9.90 6.69
N PRO A 59 -8.88 -10.52 6.79
CA PRO A 59 -9.89 -10.12 7.77
C PRO A 59 -9.31 -10.26 9.17
N CYS A 60 -9.29 -9.16 9.93
CA CYS A 60 -8.66 -9.15 11.24
C CYS A 60 -9.29 -8.08 12.12
N SER A 61 -9.77 -8.47 13.30
CA SER A 61 -10.16 -7.50 14.33
C SER A 61 -8.92 -6.92 15.02
N VAL A 62 -9.09 -5.79 15.72
CA VAL A 62 -8.01 -5.21 16.53
C VAL A 62 -7.54 -6.14 17.65
N ASP A 63 -8.39 -7.07 18.10
CA ASP A 63 -8.08 -8.02 19.17
C ASP A 63 -7.33 -9.26 18.65
N GLU A 64 -7.34 -9.49 17.33
CA GLU A 64 -6.68 -10.63 16.65
C GLU A 64 -5.34 -10.26 15.98
N LEU A 65 -4.99 -8.96 16.01
CA LEU A 65 -3.79 -8.42 15.37
C LEU A 65 -2.52 -9.25 15.66
N PRO A 66 -2.14 -9.54 16.93
CA PRO A 66 -0.91 -10.27 17.20
C PRO A 66 -0.95 -11.74 16.77
N GLN A 67 -2.13 -12.35 16.63
CA GLN A 67 -2.28 -13.72 16.16
C GLN A 67 -2.21 -13.83 14.64
N VAL A 68 -2.81 -12.88 13.92
CA VAL A 68 -2.93 -12.93 12.45
C VAL A 68 -1.68 -12.33 11.78
N LEU A 69 -1.21 -11.16 12.22
CA LEU A 69 -0.17 -10.37 11.53
C LEU A 69 1.24 -10.74 12.01
N ARG A 70 1.59 -12.01 11.82
CA ARG A 70 2.92 -12.61 12.06
C ARG A 70 3.26 -13.59 10.94
N PRO A 71 4.50 -14.09 10.85
CA PRO A 71 4.90 -15.00 9.77
C PRO A 71 4.07 -16.28 9.73
N GLN A 72 3.86 -16.81 8.53
CA GLN A 72 3.20 -18.10 8.31
C GLN A 72 3.88 -19.26 9.04
N THR A 73 5.21 -19.23 9.15
CA THR A 73 6.01 -20.21 9.93
C THR A 73 5.68 -20.20 11.42
N GLU A 74 5.01 -19.15 11.90
CA GLU A 74 4.63 -18.94 13.30
C GLU A 74 3.09 -18.94 13.47
N GLY A 75 2.37 -19.40 12.43
CA GLY A 75 0.92 -19.54 12.44
C GLY A 75 0.14 -18.25 12.17
N GLY A 76 0.77 -17.22 11.61
CA GLY A 76 0.07 -16.04 11.05
C GLY A 76 -0.06 -16.10 9.53
N VAL A 77 -0.22 -14.95 8.89
CA VAL A 77 -0.46 -14.83 7.44
C VAL A 77 0.67 -14.16 6.67
N LEU A 78 1.61 -13.48 7.34
CA LEU A 78 2.66 -12.71 6.69
C LEU A 78 3.72 -13.61 6.03
N HIS A 79 4.31 -13.15 4.93
CA HIS A 79 5.39 -13.89 4.26
C HIS A 79 6.66 -13.91 5.10
N HIS A 80 6.96 -12.81 5.78
CA HIS A 80 8.13 -12.66 6.65
C HIS A 80 7.88 -11.65 7.77
N ARG A 81 8.78 -11.59 8.75
CA ARG A 81 8.80 -10.51 9.76
C ARG A 81 9.21 -9.19 9.11
N GLY A 82 8.78 -8.06 9.67
CA GLY A 82 9.13 -6.74 9.14
C GLY A 82 8.44 -6.42 7.82
N GLN A 83 7.18 -6.79 7.67
CA GLN A 83 6.37 -6.59 6.46
C GLN A 83 5.31 -5.50 6.68
N VAL A 84 4.99 -4.73 5.65
CA VAL A 84 3.76 -3.92 5.60
C VAL A 84 2.55 -4.77 5.18
N GLU A 85 1.36 -4.46 5.72
CA GLU A 85 0.10 -5.13 5.36
C GLU A 85 -1.11 -4.25 5.71
N VAL A 86 -2.22 -4.41 4.99
CA VAL A 86 -3.51 -3.79 5.32
C VAL A 86 -4.48 -4.88 5.74
N ILE A 87 -5.31 -4.63 6.77
CA ILE A 87 -6.33 -5.60 7.22
C ILE A 87 -7.71 -5.24 6.67
N SER A 88 -8.52 -6.26 6.41
CA SER A 88 -9.89 -6.08 5.90
C SER A 88 -10.88 -5.88 7.05
N SER A 89 -11.81 -4.93 6.87
CA SER A 89 -12.98 -4.77 7.76
C SER A 89 -14.11 -5.75 7.46
N LEU A 90 -13.96 -6.56 6.42
CA LEU A 90 -14.93 -7.57 5.99
C LEU A 90 -14.27 -8.95 5.99
N GLN A 91 -15.04 -9.94 6.37
CA GLN A 91 -14.75 -11.34 6.14
C GLN A 91 -14.80 -11.65 4.65
N ARG A 92 -14.24 -12.80 4.24
CA ARG A 92 -14.22 -13.21 2.82
C ARG A 92 -15.61 -13.47 2.26
N ASP A 93 -16.59 -13.77 3.11
CA ASP A 93 -18.01 -13.90 2.74
C ASP A 93 -18.76 -12.56 2.70
N GLY A 94 -18.08 -11.44 2.97
CA GLY A 94 -18.63 -10.09 3.00
C GLY A 94 -19.27 -9.68 4.32
N SER A 95 -19.33 -10.56 5.33
CA SER A 95 -19.81 -10.19 6.67
C SER A 95 -18.82 -9.26 7.37
N PRO A 96 -19.27 -8.37 8.28
CA PRO A 96 -18.38 -7.43 8.95
C PRO A 96 -17.46 -8.15 9.95
N VAL A 97 -16.21 -7.70 10.03
CA VAL A 97 -15.29 -8.07 11.12
C VAL A 97 -15.68 -7.29 12.37
N SER A 98 -15.78 -7.96 13.52
CA SER A 98 -16.06 -7.30 14.79
C SER A 98 -14.89 -6.39 15.18
N ARG A 99 -15.17 -5.17 15.64
CA ARG A 99 -14.15 -4.17 16.02
C ARG A 99 -13.05 -4.05 14.95
N ASP A 100 -13.48 -3.89 13.69
CA ASP A 100 -12.56 -3.61 12.60
C ASP A 100 -11.80 -2.28 12.80
N LEU A 101 -10.73 -2.11 12.03
CA LEU A 101 -9.86 -0.93 12.09
C LEU A 101 -9.94 -0.10 10.79
N ARG A 102 -11.09 -0.05 10.11
CA ARG A 102 -11.26 0.62 8.82
C ARG A 102 -10.77 2.08 8.78
N TRP A 103 -10.81 2.76 9.92
CA TRP A 103 -10.47 4.19 10.05
C TRP A 103 -9.11 4.45 10.71
N GLY A 104 -8.42 3.38 11.12
CA GLY A 104 -7.29 3.45 12.02
C GLY A 104 -5.99 2.96 11.40
N VAL A 105 -4.98 2.83 12.26
CA VAL A 105 -3.66 2.29 11.93
C VAL A 105 -3.17 1.42 13.07
N TYR A 106 -2.25 0.50 12.79
CA TYR A 106 -1.72 -0.43 13.79
C TYR A 106 -0.21 -0.66 13.60
N VAL A 107 0.40 -1.22 14.63
CA VAL A 107 1.71 -1.87 14.57
C VAL A 107 1.64 -3.17 15.37
N VAL A 108 2.09 -4.27 14.78
CA VAL A 108 2.33 -5.53 15.49
C VAL A 108 3.82 -5.67 15.73
N PHE A 109 4.20 -5.99 16.95
CA PHE A 109 5.59 -6.06 17.39
C PHE A 109 5.83 -7.31 18.22
N ALA A 110 7.05 -7.83 18.16
CA ALA A 110 7.49 -8.97 18.94
C ALA A 110 8.28 -8.54 20.17
N GLY A 111 8.16 -9.29 21.26
CA GLY A 111 9.04 -9.20 22.41
C GLY A 111 10.46 -9.57 22.03
N GLY A 112 11.43 -8.75 22.44
CA GLY A 112 12.85 -8.97 22.15
C GLY A 112 13.56 -9.89 23.15
N SER A 113 12.86 -10.38 24.18
CA SER A 113 13.39 -11.27 25.23
C SER A 113 12.26 -11.83 26.10
N ASP A 114 12.50 -12.94 26.79
CA ASP A 114 11.59 -13.53 27.78
C ASP A 114 11.11 -12.52 28.83
N TYR A 115 11.96 -11.55 29.19
CA TYR A 115 11.59 -10.47 30.12
C TYR A 115 10.47 -9.59 29.54
N VAL A 116 10.61 -9.17 28.28
CA VAL A 116 9.62 -8.31 27.61
C VAL A 116 8.31 -9.07 27.38
N GLU A 117 8.39 -10.33 26.95
CA GLU A 117 7.21 -11.18 26.76
C GLU A 117 6.45 -11.39 28.08
N ARG A 118 7.16 -11.59 29.19
CA ARG A 118 6.54 -11.63 30.52
C ARG A 118 5.87 -10.30 30.88
N CYS A 119 6.51 -9.17 30.59
CA CYS A 119 5.94 -7.85 30.84
C CYS A 119 4.65 -7.61 30.03
N PHE A 120 4.54 -8.10 28.79
CA PHE A 120 3.29 -7.99 28.02
C PHE A 120 2.13 -8.60 28.80
N LYS A 121 2.32 -9.79 29.36
CA LYS A 121 1.32 -10.46 30.19
C LYS A 121 1.05 -9.71 31.49
N GLU A 122 2.09 -9.27 32.20
CA GLU A 122 1.96 -8.56 33.49
C GLU A 122 1.20 -7.24 33.35
N TYR A 123 1.33 -6.53 32.23
CA TYR A 123 0.61 -5.29 31.93
C TYR A 123 -0.73 -5.51 31.23
N GLY A 124 -1.12 -6.75 30.95
CA GLY A 124 -2.40 -7.08 30.34
C GLY A 124 -2.50 -6.73 28.85
N LEU A 125 -1.38 -6.71 28.13
CA LEU A 125 -1.41 -6.60 26.67
C LEU A 125 -2.06 -7.85 26.08
N VAL A 126 -2.86 -7.67 25.03
CA VAL A 126 -3.35 -8.80 24.22
C VAL A 126 -2.17 -9.35 23.44
N THR A 127 -1.86 -10.62 23.66
CA THR A 127 -0.78 -11.31 22.96
C THR A 127 -1.29 -12.47 22.14
N ASP A 128 -0.48 -12.93 21.20
CA ASP A 128 -0.68 -14.22 20.58
C ASP A 128 -0.55 -15.38 21.59
N ALA A 129 -0.82 -16.61 21.13
CA ALA A 129 -0.78 -17.81 21.96
C ALA A 129 0.61 -18.09 22.59
N SER A 130 1.70 -17.66 21.95
CA SER A 130 3.05 -17.79 22.50
C SER A 130 3.40 -16.72 23.54
N GLY A 131 2.70 -15.57 23.52
CA GLY A 131 3.06 -14.41 24.32
C GLY A 131 4.10 -13.49 23.67
N GLN A 132 4.63 -13.88 22.50
CA GLN A 132 5.71 -13.15 21.84
C GLN A 132 5.23 -11.89 21.12
N TYR A 133 4.04 -11.90 20.54
CA TYR A 133 3.54 -10.79 19.75
C TYR A 133 2.46 -10.03 20.48
N SER A 134 2.50 -8.70 20.35
CA SER A 134 1.45 -7.80 20.78
C SER A 134 1.20 -6.73 19.70
N ALA A 135 0.11 -5.98 19.84
CA ALA A 135 -0.22 -4.90 18.92
C ALA A 135 -0.53 -3.60 19.66
N LEU A 136 -0.25 -2.47 18.99
CA LEU A 136 -0.80 -1.16 19.32
C LEU A 136 -1.61 -0.69 18.11
N TYR A 137 -2.73 -0.03 18.37
CA TYR A 137 -3.54 0.54 17.31
C TYR A 137 -4.10 1.90 17.72
N LYS A 138 -4.26 2.79 16.72
CA LYS A 138 -5.00 4.04 16.83
C LYS A 138 -6.28 3.86 16.03
N PRO A 139 -7.48 3.93 16.65
CA PRO A 139 -8.74 3.57 15.99
C PRO A 139 -9.14 4.54 14.87
N PHE A 140 -8.59 5.76 14.87
CA PHE A 140 -8.93 6.80 13.91
C PHE A 140 -7.68 7.58 13.49
N HIS A 141 -7.57 7.90 12.20
CA HIS A 141 -6.79 9.01 11.70
C HIS A 141 -7.74 10.12 11.20
N LEU A 142 -7.34 11.38 11.30
CA LEU A 142 -8.21 12.53 11.01
C LEU A 142 -7.79 13.32 9.76
N ILE A 143 -6.95 12.73 8.91
CA ILE A 143 -6.55 13.24 7.59
C ILE A 143 -6.13 14.72 7.66
N GLY A 144 -6.90 15.62 7.04
CA GLY A 144 -6.59 17.06 6.97
C GLY A 144 -6.63 17.76 8.33
N LEU A 145 -7.34 17.21 9.31
CA LEU A 145 -7.37 17.78 10.67
C LEU A 145 -6.05 17.58 11.42
N GLU A 146 -5.22 16.61 11.01
CA GLU A 146 -3.88 16.39 11.59
C GLU A 146 -2.78 17.16 10.85
N LEU A 147 -3.07 17.77 9.68
CA LEU A 147 -2.07 18.48 8.86
C LEU A 147 -1.38 19.62 9.62
N GLY A 148 -2.11 20.35 10.45
CA GLY A 148 -1.57 21.47 11.25
C GLY A 148 -0.46 21.03 12.21
N ILE A 149 -0.47 19.78 12.67
CA ILE A 149 0.57 19.22 13.54
C ILE A 149 1.89 19.12 12.77
N SER A 150 1.85 18.64 11.52
CA SER A 150 3.04 18.56 10.66
C SER A 150 3.62 19.95 10.36
N VAL A 151 2.77 20.94 10.09
CA VAL A 151 3.19 22.33 9.87
C VAL A 151 3.87 22.90 11.12
N ALA A 152 3.28 22.69 12.30
CA ALA A 152 3.87 23.14 13.56
C ALA A 152 5.19 22.42 13.87
N SER A 153 5.29 21.11 13.62
CA SER A 153 6.51 20.33 13.82
C SER A 153 7.67 20.87 12.98
N VAL A 154 7.44 21.11 11.68
CA VAL A 154 8.46 21.69 10.80
C VAL A 154 8.79 23.12 11.21
N GLY A 155 7.78 23.97 11.45
CA GLY A 155 7.99 25.39 11.75
C GLY A 155 8.64 25.68 13.11
N LEU A 156 8.36 24.85 14.14
CA LEU A 156 8.82 25.09 15.51
C LEU A 156 10.01 24.22 15.90
N ARG A 157 10.13 23.01 15.33
CA ARG A 157 11.14 22.02 15.71
C ARG A 157 12.09 21.66 14.57
N ASN A 158 11.82 22.11 13.34
CA ASN A 158 12.55 21.69 12.14
C ASN A 158 12.57 20.15 11.98
N GLU A 159 11.47 19.51 12.35
CA GLU A 159 11.32 18.04 12.34
C GLU A 159 10.19 17.61 11.40
N PRO A 160 10.47 16.74 10.41
CA PRO A 160 9.42 16.14 9.60
C PRO A 160 8.61 15.13 10.43
N THR A 161 7.32 15.04 10.18
CA THR A 161 6.44 14.02 10.77
C THR A 161 6.48 12.68 10.02
N GLY A 162 7.12 12.65 8.86
CA GLY A 162 7.43 11.46 8.08
C GLY A 162 8.27 11.83 6.86
N THR A 163 9.26 11.00 6.53
CA THR A 163 10.11 11.14 5.33
C THR A 163 10.51 9.77 4.84
N PRO A 164 10.59 9.52 3.52
CA PRO A 164 11.24 8.32 3.03
C PRO A 164 12.71 8.31 3.46
N ILE A 165 13.18 7.13 3.88
CA ILE A 165 14.58 6.84 4.22
C ILE A 165 15.25 5.96 3.15
N GLY A 166 14.47 5.45 2.19
CA GLY A 166 14.95 4.63 1.08
C GLY A 166 13.84 4.32 0.07
N PHE A 167 14.20 3.59 -0.98
CA PHE A 167 13.28 3.06 -1.99
C PHE A 167 13.21 1.54 -1.82
N ASN A 168 12.43 1.10 -0.84
CA ASN A 168 12.23 -0.31 -0.45
C ASN A 168 11.03 -0.95 -1.15
N ALA A 169 10.00 -0.16 -1.45
CA ALA A 169 8.78 -0.57 -2.11
C ALA A 169 8.40 0.40 -3.23
N ASP A 170 7.64 -0.13 -4.19
CA ASP A 170 7.10 0.59 -5.31
C ASP A 170 5.65 0.15 -5.59
N VAL A 171 4.90 0.97 -6.33
CA VAL A 171 3.52 0.64 -6.75
C VAL A 171 3.46 0.60 -8.26
N VAL A 172 3.33 -0.60 -8.80
CA VAL A 172 3.35 -0.86 -10.25
C VAL A 172 1.93 -0.93 -10.79
N ALA A 173 1.71 -0.29 -11.95
CA ALA A 173 0.46 -0.38 -12.69
C ALA A 173 0.23 -1.84 -13.12
N THR A 174 -0.93 -2.39 -12.76
CA THR A 174 -1.32 -3.77 -13.07
C THR A 174 -2.67 -3.77 -13.75
N ALA A 175 -2.78 -4.49 -14.87
CA ALA A 175 -3.99 -4.48 -15.71
C ALA A 175 -5.20 -5.07 -14.96
N LYS A 176 -6.35 -4.37 -15.00
CA LYS A 176 -7.61 -4.83 -14.42
C LYS A 176 -8.36 -5.82 -15.31
N ARG A 177 -8.09 -5.77 -16.61
CA ARG A 177 -8.69 -6.57 -17.68
C ARG A 177 -7.68 -6.73 -18.79
N ASP A 178 -8.01 -7.53 -19.80
CA ASP A 178 -7.21 -7.56 -21.02
C ASP A 178 -7.25 -6.17 -21.70
N LEU A 179 -6.06 -5.67 -22.02
CA LEU A 179 -5.83 -4.39 -22.68
C LEU A 179 -5.21 -4.65 -24.05
N VAL A 180 -5.61 -3.88 -25.06
CA VAL A 180 -5.08 -4.00 -26.41
C VAL A 180 -4.03 -2.92 -26.68
N ALA A 181 -3.10 -3.20 -27.60
CA ALA A 181 -2.15 -2.21 -28.09
C ALA A 181 -2.88 -0.97 -28.63
N GLY A 182 -2.35 0.21 -28.32
CA GLY A 182 -2.93 1.50 -28.68
C GLY A 182 -4.00 2.03 -27.72
N GLU A 183 -4.46 1.23 -26.74
CA GLU A 183 -5.39 1.68 -25.71
C GLU A 183 -4.73 2.70 -24.77
N MET A 184 -5.52 3.63 -24.22
CA MET A 184 -5.04 4.65 -23.28
C MET A 184 -5.26 4.19 -21.84
N LEU A 185 -4.19 4.14 -21.05
CA LEU A 185 -4.28 3.92 -19.61
C LEU A 185 -4.93 5.13 -18.93
N ASP A 186 -5.87 4.87 -18.04
CA ASP A 186 -6.60 5.89 -17.27
C ASP A 186 -6.09 6.06 -15.83
N GLY A 187 -5.09 5.26 -15.44
CA GLY A 187 -4.38 5.37 -14.18
C GLY A 187 -5.18 4.91 -12.97
N GLU A 188 -4.78 5.40 -11.79
CA GLU A 188 -5.36 5.06 -10.50
C GLU A 188 -6.89 5.16 -10.48
N GLY A 189 -7.55 4.15 -9.90
CA GLY A 189 -8.99 4.13 -9.70
C GLY A 189 -9.83 4.02 -10.98
N GLY A 190 -9.19 3.95 -12.15
CA GLY A 190 -9.84 3.86 -13.45
C GLY A 190 -10.36 2.46 -13.78
N TYR A 191 -10.47 2.19 -15.08
CA TYR A 191 -10.93 0.95 -15.70
C TYR A 191 -9.77 0.07 -16.17
N THR A 192 -8.61 0.67 -16.50
CA THR A 192 -7.52 -0.07 -17.17
C THR A 192 -6.57 -0.72 -16.19
N VAL A 193 -6.15 -0.01 -15.15
CA VAL A 193 -5.10 -0.47 -14.21
C VAL A 193 -5.45 -0.18 -12.76
N TYR A 194 -4.86 -0.96 -11.84
CA TYR A 194 -4.78 -0.69 -10.40
C TYR A 194 -3.32 -0.70 -9.95
N GLY A 195 -3.05 -0.18 -8.76
CA GLY A 195 -1.72 -0.21 -8.15
C GLY A 195 -1.48 -1.46 -7.33
N LYS A 196 -0.46 -2.23 -7.69
CA LYS A 196 0.04 -3.34 -6.87
C LYS A 196 1.36 -2.94 -6.21
N VAL A 197 1.40 -2.92 -4.87
CA VAL A 197 2.65 -2.72 -4.14
C VAL A 197 3.56 -3.93 -4.31
N MET A 198 4.86 -3.71 -4.43
CA MET A 198 5.87 -4.77 -4.46
C MET A 198 7.24 -4.25 -3.98
N PRO A 199 8.20 -5.14 -3.67
CA PRO A 199 9.58 -4.73 -3.45
C PRO A 199 10.10 -3.85 -4.59
N ALA A 200 10.77 -2.76 -4.25
CA ALA A 200 11.33 -1.83 -5.24
C ALA A 200 12.37 -2.50 -6.14
N GLU A 201 13.18 -3.42 -5.59
CA GLU A 201 14.14 -4.22 -6.36
C GLU A 201 13.44 -5.02 -7.46
N GLU A 202 12.32 -5.68 -7.13
CA GLU A 202 11.54 -6.46 -8.09
C GLU A 202 10.90 -5.56 -9.15
N SER A 203 10.33 -4.41 -8.75
CA SER A 203 9.79 -3.41 -9.68
C SER A 203 10.84 -2.95 -10.69
N MET A 204 12.06 -2.65 -10.23
CA MET A 204 13.17 -2.27 -11.12
C MET A 204 13.61 -3.43 -12.01
N ARG A 205 13.67 -4.66 -11.47
CA ARG A 205 14.08 -5.86 -12.22
C ARG A 205 13.15 -6.16 -13.39
N ILE A 206 11.83 -5.99 -13.21
CA ILE A 206 10.84 -6.21 -14.26
C ILE A 206 10.64 -4.98 -15.15
N GLY A 207 11.21 -3.83 -14.79
CA GLY A 207 10.97 -2.56 -15.49
C GLY A 207 9.52 -2.09 -15.34
N GLY A 208 8.92 -2.24 -14.16
CA GLY A 208 7.53 -1.91 -13.88
C GLY A 208 7.20 -0.43 -14.10
N LEU A 209 6.09 -0.15 -14.78
CA LEU A 209 5.57 1.19 -14.95
C LEU A 209 4.95 1.67 -13.61
N PRO A 210 5.43 2.77 -13.03
CA PRO A 210 4.90 3.27 -11.76
C PRO A 210 3.49 3.77 -11.95
N LEU A 211 2.57 3.36 -11.07
CA LEU A 211 1.16 3.73 -11.20
C LEU A 211 0.95 5.25 -11.24
N GLY A 212 1.74 6.00 -10.49
CA GLY A 212 1.70 7.47 -10.47
C GLY A 212 2.01 8.13 -11.83
N LEU A 213 2.59 7.38 -12.77
CA LEU A 213 2.90 7.82 -14.13
C LEU A 213 2.01 7.15 -15.19
N ALA A 214 1.06 6.29 -14.81
CA ALA A 214 0.24 5.52 -15.73
C ALA A 214 -1.05 6.24 -16.20
N HIS A 215 -1.23 7.51 -15.85
CA HIS A 215 -2.42 8.28 -16.26
C HIS A 215 -2.21 8.93 -17.63
N LYS A 216 -3.12 8.66 -18.57
CA LYS A 216 -3.06 9.16 -19.96
C LYS A 216 -1.78 8.74 -20.68
N VAL A 217 -1.41 7.47 -20.50
CA VAL A 217 -0.29 6.85 -21.18
C VAL A 217 -0.80 5.81 -22.16
N LYS A 218 -0.35 5.87 -23.42
CA LYS A 218 -0.80 4.96 -24.47
C LYS A 218 0.01 3.67 -24.44
N LEU A 219 -0.67 2.53 -24.53
CA LEU A 219 -0.03 1.23 -24.64
C LEU A 219 0.58 1.04 -26.03
N ALA A 220 1.81 0.55 -26.06
CA ALA A 220 2.46 0.02 -27.25
C ALA A 220 2.09 -1.46 -27.49
N ASN A 221 1.93 -2.22 -26.41
CA ASN A 221 1.66 -3.67 -26.45
C ASN A 221 0.32 -4.03 -25.81
N ALA A 222 -0.22 -5.21 -26.16
CA ALA A 222 -1.35 -5.79 -25.45
C ALA A 222 -0.91 -6.38 -24.11
N ILE A 223 -1.73 -6.26 -23.07
CA ILE A 223 -1.42 -6.68 -21.70
C ILE A 223 -2.59 -7.51 -21.16
N ALA A 224 -2.30 -8.70 -20.65
CA ALA A 224 -3.33 -9.57 -20.09
C ALA A 224 -3.83 -9.08 -18.72
N ALA A 225 -5.07 -9.41 -18.37
CA ALA A 225 -5.63 -9.11 -17.05
C ALA A 225 -4.71 -9.66 -15.93
N GLY A 226 -4.42 -8.82 -14.94
CA GLY A 226 -3.56 -9.16 -13.80
C GLY A 226 -2.06 -9.04 -14.07
N GLN A 227 -1.63 -8.81 -15.32
CA GLN A 227 -0.23 -8.58 -15.66
C GLN A 227 0.21 -7.16 -15.29
N GLN A 228 1.42 -7.01 -14.77
CA GLN A 228 2.08 -5.72 -14.58
C GLN A 228 2.39 -5.07 -15.93
N VAL A 229 2.17 -3.76 -16.01
CA VAL A 229 2.56 -2.94 -17.16
C VAL A 229 4.02 -2.55 -16.97
N HIS A 230 4.85 -2.73 -18.00
CA HIS A 230 6.25 -2.31 -17.97
C HIS A 230 6.47 -0.99 -18.71
N TRP A 231 7.64 -0.39 -18.51
CA TRP A 231 8.09 0.77 -19.27
C TRP A 231 8.09 0.53 -20.79
N ASP A 232 8.44 -0.68 -21.23
CA ASP A 232 8.50 -1.04 -22.65
C ASP A 232 7.11 -1.30 -23.27
N ASP A 233 6.07 -1.36 -22.43
CA ASP A 233 4.69 -1.56 -22.87
C ASP A 233 3.98 -0.24 -23.19
N VAL A 234 4.63 0.91 -23.00
CA VAL A 234 4.00 2.22 -23.11
C VAL A 234 4.77 3.24 -23.94
N GLU A 235 4.01 4.10 -24.62
CA GLU A 235 4.48 5.34 -25.22
C GLU A 235 4.44 6.45 -24.16
N ILE A 236 5.59 6.74 -23.54
CA ILE A 236 5.71 7.79 -22.52
C ILE A 236 6.78 8.83 -22.88
N ASP A 237 6.46 10.10 -22.69
CA ASP A 237 7.37 11.21 -22.94
C ASP A 237 8.40 11.34 -21.81
N GLU A 238 9.63 10.89 -22.08
CA GLU A 238 10.74 10.95 -21.12
C GLU A 238 11.20 12.37 -20.77
N SER A 239 10.77 13.39 -21.52
CA SER A 239 11.07 14.79 -21.22
C SER A 239 10.19 15.38 -20.11
N GLN A 240 9.08 14.72 -19.77
CA GLN A 240 8.24 15.14 -18.65
C GLN A 240 9.02 15.07 -17.34
N SER A 241 8.97 16.14 -16.54
CA SER A 241 9.77 16.27 -15.32
C SER A 241 9.57 15.11 -14.33
N ALA A 242 8.34 14.63 -14.15
CA ALA A 242 8.04 13.51 -13.28
C ALA A 242 8.65 12.18 -13.78
N VAL A 243 8.61 11.96 -15.10
CA VAL A 243 9.21 10.78 -15.74
C VAL A 243 10.72 10.84 -15.66
N ALA A 244 11.32 11.98 -16.02
CA ALA A 244 12.76 12.22 -15.93
C ALA A 244 13.29 12.04 -14.49
N PHE A 245 12.56 12.57 -13.50
CA PHE A 245 12.90 12.39 -12.08
C PHE A 245 12.83 10.92 -11.67
N ARG A 246 11.74 10.22 -12.01
CA ARG A 246 11.58 8.79 -11.72
C ARG A 246 12.71 7.96 -12.33
N ARG A 247 13.02 8.18 -13.61
CA ARG A 247 14.14 7.52 -14.30
C ARG A 247 15.50 7.82 -13.64
N SER A 248 15.69 9.05 -13.17
CA SER A 248 16.90 9.43 -12.43
C SER A 248 16.99 8.70 -11.08
N MET A 249 15.87 8.58 -10.37
CA MET A 249 15.77 7.85 -9.11
C MET A 249 16.11 6.37 -9.29
N GLU A 250 15.54 5.71 -10.31
CA GLU A 250 15.84 4.31 -10.63
C GLU A 250 17.33 4.09 -10.93
N ARG A 251 17.95 4.96 -11.74
CA ARG A 251 19.39 4.89 -12.04
C ARG A 251 20.26 5.07 -10.81
N ALA A 252 19.93 6.05 -9.94
CA ALA A 252 20.68 6.28 -8.72
C ALA A 252 20.63 5.05 -7.81
N THR A 253 19.45 4.46 -7.62
CA THR A 253 19.28 3.24 -6.80
C THR A 253 20.07 2.06 -7.38
N ALA A 254 20.05 1.86 -8.69
CA ALA A 254 20.78 0.77 -9.34
C ALA A 254 22.31 0.90 -9.17
N MET A 255 22.85 2.12 -9.19
CA MET A 255 24.28 2.36 -8.93
C MET A 255 24.69 1.96 -7.52
N PHE A 256 23.91 2.36 -6.51
CA PHE A 256 24.19 2.00 -5.12
C PHE A 256 24.06 0.49 -4.85
N ALA A 257 23.12 -0.19 -5.50
CA ALA A 257 22.99 -1.64 -5.40
C ALA A 257 24.22 -2.37 -6.01
N GLY A 258 24.74 -1.86 -7.13
CA GLY A 258 25.94 -2.43 -7.79
C GLY A 258 27.23 -2.24 -6.98
N GLU A 259 27.36 -1.13 -6.24
CA GLU A 259 28.52 -0.86 -5.38
C GLU A 259 28.57 -1.77 -4.13
N VAL A 260 27.41 -2.17 -3.58
CA VAL A 260 27.33 -3.06 -2.40
C VAL A 260 27.67 -4.52 -2.74
N VAL A 261 27.40 -4.96 -3.97
CA VAL A 261 27.73 -6.33 -4.43
C VAL A 261 29.21 -6.44 -4.90
N GLY A 262 29.89 -5.31 -5.09
CA GLY A 262 31.28 -5.21 -5.52
C GLY A 262 32.31 -5.02 -4.40
N ALA A 263 31.90 -5.02 -3.13
CA ALA A 263 32.75 -4.88 -1.94
C ALA A 263 32.75 -6.16 -1.09
#